data_AF-K0C2X5-F1
#
_entry.id   AF-K0C2X5-F1
#
_cell.length_a   1.000
_cell.length_b   1.000
_cell.length_c   1.000
_cell.angle_alpha   90.00
_cell.angle_beta   90.00
_cell.angle_gamma   90.00
#
_symmetry.space_group_name_H-M   'P 1'
#
loop_
_entity.id
_entity.type
_entity.pdbx_description
1 polymer ?
#
loop_
_entity_poly.entity_id
_entity_poly.type
_entity_poly.pdbx_seq_one_letter_code
_entity_poly.pdbx_strand_id
1 'polypeptide(L)'
;MLDRLKGYCLSNHYSPEQFVSVASVDCTRPVDFMNRIRAVKDFSKLDEAMSLTEANKRIQNLLKKAPDNVSALFDASRLVDQQEIYLYEQLQLIETQTQPLIEQQQYIEALKVLSKLKTPIDDFFEHVFIMAEDEQLKHSRLALLNKIHSNFIKIADISIC
;
A
#
# COMPACT_ATOMS: atom_id res chain seq x y z
N MET A 1 22.16 13.75 -0.37
CA MET A 1 21.01 14.50 0.20
C MET A 1 20.29 13.64 1.24
N LEU A 2 19.90 12.41 0.90
CA LEU A 2 19.24 11.47 1.81
C LEU A 2 20.06 11.14 3.07
N ASP A 3 21.40 11.06 3.00
CA ASP A 3 22.22 10.78 4.19
C ASP A 3 22.14 11.89 5.26
N ARG A 4 22.02 13.16 4.84
CA ARG A 4 21.83 14.29 5.76
C ARG A 4 20.42 14.28 6.37
N LEU A 5 19.41 13.94 5.56
CA LEU A 5 18.04 13.77 6.05
C LEU A 5 17.92 12.59 7.02
N LYS A 6 18.63 11.50 6.78
CA LYS A 6 18.68 10.33 7.66
C LYS A 6 19.17 10.70 9.05
N GLY A 7 20.31 11.41 9.15
CA GLY A 7 20.84 11.88 10.43
C GLY A 7 19.86 12.80 11.17
N TYR A 8 19.19 13.69 10.45
CA TYR A 8 18.15 14.57 11.02
C TYR A 8 16.92 13.78 11.50
N CYS A 9 16.42 12.82 10.72
CA CYS A 9 15.22 12.06 11.11
C CYS A 9 15.47 11.22 12.37
N LEU A 10 16.62 10.53 12.43
CA LEU A 10 16.97 9.70 13.58
C LEU A 10 17.16 10.53 14.86
N SER A 11 17.67 11.76 14.76
CA SER A 11 17.76 12.67 15.90
C SER A 11 16.42 13.29 16.32
N ASN A 12 15.41 13.28 15.44
CA ASN A 12 14.07 13.83 15.68
C ASN A 12 13.01 12.75 15.99
N HIS A 13 13.43 11.64 16.61
CA HIS A 13 12.55 10.55 17.06
C HIS A 13 11.76 9.86 15.94
N TYR A 14 12.33 9.77 14.74
CA TYR A 14 11.84 8.85 13.70
C TYR A 14 12.65 7.57 13.76
N SER A 15 12.01 6.42 13.57
CA SER A 15 12.72 5.14 13.54
C SER A 15 13.44 4.91 12.21
N PRO A 16 14.47 4.06 12.16
CA PRO A 16 15.09 3.63 10.91
C PRO A 16 14.07 3.06 9.91
N GLU A 17 13.09 2.30 10.38
CA GLU A 17 12.04 1.68 9.58
C GLU A 17 11.15 2.74 8.92
N GLN A 18 10.71 3.74 9.69
CA GLN A 18 9.94 4.88 9.16
C GLN A 18 10.71 5.66 8.10
N PHE A 19 12.02 5.83 8.28
CA PHE A 19 12.87 6.47 7.29
C PHE A 19 12.95 5.63 6.01
N VAL A 20 13.23 4.33 6.12
CA VAL A 20 13.35 3.44 4.96
C VAL A 20 12.02 3.31 4.21
N SER A 21 10.89 3.25 4.92
CA SER A 21 9.53 3.23 4.36
C SER A 21 9.26 4.42 3.43
N VAL A 22 9.74 5.62 3.77
CA VAL A 22 9.59 6.80 2.90
C VAL A 22 10.72 6.92 1.88
N ALA A 23 11.92 6.45 2.20
CA ALA A 23 13.06 6.50 1.29
C ALA A 23 12.97 5.47 0.14
N SER A 24 12.15 4.44 0.28
CA SER A 24 11.90 3.44 -0.76
C SER A 24 10.93 3.90 -1.85
N VAL A 25 10.25 5.03 -1.65
CA VAL A 25 9.39 5.65 -2.65
C VAL A 25 10.08 6.86 -3.28
N ASP A 26 9.76 7.15 -4.54
CA ASP A 26 10.38 8.27 -5.27
C ASP A 26 9.96 9.62 -4.67
N CYS A 27 10.78 10.12 -3.74
CA CYS A 27 10.61 11.41 -3.11
C CYS A 27 11.84 12.30 -3.35
N THR A 28 11.70 13.26 -4.27
CA THR A 28 12.80 14.14 -4.69
C THR A 28 12.88 15.44 -3.89
N ARG A 29 11.83 15.80 -3.13
CA ARG A 29 11.71 17.08 -2.41
C ARG A 29 11.81 16.87 -0.90
N PRO A 30 12.76 17.51 -0.19
CA PRO A 30 12.93 17.34 1.26
C PRO A 30 11.68 17.67 2.09
N VAL A 31 10.92 18.70 1.70
CA VAL A 31 9.68 19.08 2.41
C VAL A 31 8.62 17.98 2.29
N ASP A 32 8.50 17.40 1.09
CA ASP A 32 7.56 16.31 0.84
C ASP A 32 7.94 15.06 1.63
N PHE A 33 9.24 14.73 1.67
CA PHE A 33 9.79 13.65 2.49
C PHE A 33 9.40 13.82 3.96
N MET A 34 9.56 15.04 4.50
CA MET A 34 9.21 15.33 5.90
C MET A 34 7.70 15.23 6.16
N ASN A 35 6.86 15.57 5.18
CA ASN A 35 5.41 15.40 5.29
C ASN A 35 5.02 13.92 5.30
N ARG A 36 5.62 13.11 4.43
CA ARG A 36 5.42 11.64 4.37
C ARG A 36 5.88 10.95 5.65
N ILE A 37 7.10 11.22 6.13
CA ILE A 37 7.63 10.56 7.34
C ILE A 37 6.86 10.94 8.60
N ARG A 38 6.36 12.19 8.68
CA ARG A 38 5.42 12.60 9.75
C ARG A 38 4.13 11.80 9.68
N ALA A 39 3.53 11.69 8.50
CA ALA A 39 2.31 10.93 8.31
C ALA A 39 2.49 9.43 8.63
N VAL A 40 3.61 8.82 8.21
CA VAL A 40 3.95 7.43 8.54
C VAL A 40 4.10 7.25 10.06
N LYS A 41 4.79 8.18 10.74
CA LYS A 41 4.93 8.16 12.20
C LYS A 41 3.61 8.34 12.96
N ASP A 42 2.70 9.18 12.45
CA ASP A 42 1.40 9.38 13.09
C ASP A 42 0.46 8.22 12.78
N PHE A 43 0.53 7.67 11.56
CA PHE A 43 -0.17 6.47 11.16
C PHE A 43 0.24 5.28 12.03
N SER A 44 1.53 5.07 12.30
CA SER A 44 2.01 3.95 13.12
C SER A 44 1.50 3.95 14.58
N LYS A 45 0.83 5.02 15.03
CA LYS A 45 0.21 5.13 16.36
C LYS A 45 -1.28 4.74 16.34
N LEU A 46 -1.86 4.55 15.16
CA LEU A 46 -3.25 4.15 15.00
C LEU A 46 -3.37 2.62 15.17
N ASP A 47 -4.50 2.17 15.69
CA ASP A 47 -4.76 0.75 15.94
C ASP A 47 -4.73 -0.08 14.64
N GLU A 48 -5.14 0.53 13.53
CA GLU A 48 -5.21 -0.13 12.22
C GLU A 48 -3.83 -0.30 11.55
N ALA A 49 -2.79 0.38 12.04
CA ALA A 49 -1.50 0.43 11.36
C ALA A 49 -0.77 -0.90 11.35
N MET A 50 -0.75 -1.60 12.48
CA MET A 50 -0.07 -2.90 12.60
C MET A 50 -0.66 -3.92 11.61
N SER A 51 -1.99 -4.00 11.55
CA SER A 51 -2.65 -4.94 10.65
C SER A 51 -2.47 -4.56 9.17
N LEU A 52 -2.51 -3.26 8.83
CA LEU A 52 -2.21 -2.83 7.47
C LEU A 52 -0.77 -3.12 7.05
N THR A 53 0.20 -2.95 7.95
CA THR A 53 1.59 -3.31 7.71
C THR A 53 1.72 -4.79 7.41
N GLU A 54 1.08 -5.65 8.20
CA GLU A 54 1.08 -7.10 7.99
C GLU A 54 0.42 -7.51 6.66
N ALA A 55 -0.73 -6.91 6.34
CA ALA A 55 -1.40 -7.11 5.06
C ALA A 55 -0.52 -6.70 3.88
N ASN A 56 0.13 -5.53 3.95
CA ASN A 56 1.06 -5.06 2.92
C ASN A 56 2.31 -5.94 2.79
N LYS A 57 2.86 -6.45 3.90
CA LYS A 57 3.96 -7.44 3.88
C LYS A 57 3.55 -8.71 3.15
N ARG A 58 2.33 -9.21 3.41
CA ARG A 58 1.78 -10.38 2.72
C ARG A 58 1.62 -10.12 1.22
N ILE A 59 1.05 -8.98 0.86
CA ILE A 59 0.90 -8.54 -0.54
C ILE A 59 2.26 -8.52 -1.24
N GLN A 60 3.26 -7.83 -0.69
CA GLN A 60 4.60 -7.76 -1.29
C GLN A 60 5.24 -9.14 -1.46
N ASN A 61 5.09 -10.03 -0.48
CA ASN A 61 5.64 -11.39 -0.59
C ASN A 61 4.97 -12.22 -1.69
N LEU A 62 3.69 -11.98 -1.98
CA LEU A 62 2.99 -12.60 -3.10
C LEU A 62 3.41 -11.99 -4.44
N LEU A 63 3.60 -10.67 -4.49
CA LEU A 63 4.06 -9.97 -5.70
C LEU A 63 5.47 -10.39 -6.13
N LYS A 64 6.33 -10.86 -5.22
CA LYS A 64 7.62 -11.48 -5.57
C LYS A 64 7.50 -12.74 -6.44
N LYS A 65 6.32 -13.36 -6.47
CA LYS A 65 6.01 -14.55 -7.28
C LYS A 65 5.17 -14.19 -8.52
N ALA A 66 4.84 -12.92 -8.71
CA ALA A 66 4.07 -12.46 -9.84
C ALA A 66 4.95 -12.39 -11.10
N PRO A 67 4.36 -12.53 -12.29
CA PRO A 67 5.08 -12.28 -13.54
C PRO A 67 5.51 -10.82 -13.64
N ASP A 68 6.53 -10.58 -14.46
CA ASP A 68 6.89 -9.22 -14.86
C ASP A 68 5.68 -8.53 -15.51
N ASN A 69 5.54 -7.22 -15.25
CA ASN A 69 4.41 -6.41 -15.74
C ASN A 69 3.02 -6.91 -15.29
N VAL A 70 2.90 -7.53 -14.10
CA VAL A 70 1.62 -8.00 -13.55
C VAL A 70 0.49 -6.96 -13.62
N SER A 71 0.78 -5.67 -13.49
CA SER A 71 -0.21 -4.58 -13.64
C SER A 71 -0.96 -4.60 -14.97
N ALA A 72 -0.29 -4.97 -16.07
CA ALA A 72 -0.87 -5.01 -17.41
C ALA A 72 -1.79 -6.23 -17.61
N LEU A 73 -1.74 -7.20 -16.70
CA LEU A 73 -2.52 -8.43 -16.76
C LEU A 73 -3.84 -8.33 -15.99
N PHE A 74 -4.15 -7.17 -15.41
CA PHE A 74 -5.39 -6.98 -14.68
C PHE A 74 -6.60 -7.02 -15.61
N ASP A 75 -7.54 -7.91 -15.32
CA ASP A 75 -8.83 -8.00 -15.98
C ASP A 75 -9.94 -8.16 -14.94
N ALA A 76 -10.73 -7.11 -14.75
CA ALA A 76 -11.82 -7.11 -13.77
C ALA A 76 -12.92 -8.11 -14.13
N SER A 77 -13.08 -8.46 -15.41
CA SER A 77 -14.11 -9.43 -15.85
C SER A 77 -13.80 -10.87 -15.44
N ARG A 78 -12.56 -11.13 -15.02
CA ARG A 78 -12.11 -12.43 -14.52
C ARG A 78 -12.27 -12.62 -13.02
N LEU A 79 -12.67 -11.58 -12.29
CA LEU A 79 -12.96 -11.71 -10.87
C LEU A 79 -14.25 -12.54 -10.73
N VAL A 80 -14.15 -13.65 -10.00
CA VAL A 80 -15.21 -14.65 -9.82
C VAL A 80 -15.78 -14.61 -8.41
N ASP A 81 -14.90 -14.55 -7.40
CA ASP A 81 -15.33 -14.59 -6.01
C ASP A 81 -15.91 -13.23 -5.58
N GLN A 82 -16.96 -13.26 -4.75
CA GLN A 82 -17.62 -12.04 -4.30
C GLN A 82 -16.66 -11.11 -3.53
N GLN A 83 -15.72 -11.70 -2.77
CA GLN A 83 -14.75 -10.98 -1.95
C GLN A 83 -13.72 -10.21 -2.79
N GLU A 84 -13.27 -10.77 -3.92
CA GLU A 84 -12.34 -10.05 -4.82
C GLU A 84 -13.03 -8.94 -5.62
N ILE A 85 -14.29 -9.16 -6.01
CA ILE A 85 -15.11 -8.12 -6.64
C ILE A 85 -15.34 -6.98 -5.64
N TYR A 86 -15.76 -7.30 -4.41
CA TYR A 86 -15.96 -6.30 -3.36
C TYR A 86 -14.68 -5.54 -3.02
N LEU A 87 -13.54 -6.23 -2.91
CA LEU A 87 -12.24 -5.60 -2.69
C LEU A 87 -11.90 -4.61 -3.82
N TYR A 88 -12.17 -4.98 -5.08
CA TYR A 88 -11.94 -4.10 -6.21
C TYR A 88 -12.84 -2.86 -6.18
N GLU A 89 -14.12 -3.00 -5.85
CA GLU A 89 -15.04 -1.86 -5.69
C GLU A 89 -14.58 -0.92 -4.57
N GLN A 90 -14.21 -1.46 -3.41
CA GLN A 90 -13.70 -0.67 -2.29
C GLN A 90 -12.40 0.06 -2.66
N LEU A 91 -11.53 -0.59 -3.42
CA LEU A 91 -10.31 0.04 -3.94
C LEU A 91 -10.63 1.25 -4.81
N GLN A 92 -11.58 1.14 -5.75
CA GLN A 92 -11.97 2.26 -6.61
C GLN A 92 -12.53 3.46 -5.82
N LEU A 93 -13.35 3.20 -4.81
CA LEU A 93 -13.89 4.23 -3.92
C LEU A 93 -12.77 4.95 -3.16
N ILE A 94 -11.83 4.17 -2.62
CA ILE A 94 -10.70 4.68 -1.84
C ILE A 94 -9.72 5.44 -2.72
N GLU A 95 -9.46 4.99 -3.96
CA GLU A 95 -8.65 5.74 -4.94
C GLU A 95 -9.25 7.14 -5.19
N THR A 96 -10.58 7.22 -5.36
CA THR A 96 -11.28 8.50 -5.58
C THR A 96 -11.15 9.44 -4.38
N GLN A 97 -11.17 8.90 -3.15
CA GLN A 97 -11.05 9.69 -1.93
C GLN A 97 -9.59 10.08 -1.61
N THR A 98 -8.63 9.22 -1.92
CA THR A 98 -7.21 9.39 -1.55
C THR A 98 -6.45 10.28 -2.53
N GLN A 99 -6.80 10.25 -3.82
CA GLN A 99 -6.15 11.05 -4.85
C GLN A 99 -6.08 12.56 -4.51
N PRO A 100 -7.17 13.25 -4.15
CA PRO A 100 -7.10 14.68 -3.79
C PRO A 100 -6.31 14.93 -2.51
N LEU A 101 -6.32 14.00 -1.55
CA LEU A 101 -5.54 14.12 -0.31
C LEU A 101 -4.04 14.04 -0.59
N ILE A 102 -3.62 13.12 -1.48
CA ILE A 102 -2.22 12.97 -1.89
C ILE A 102 -1.75 14.22 -2.65
N GLU A 103 -2.57 14.76 -3.56
CA GLU A 103 -2.27 16.00 -4.29
C GLU A 103 -2.10 17.21 -3.36
N GLN A 104 -2.86 17.25 -2.27
CA GLN A 104 -2.77 18.27 -1.22
C GLN A 104 -1.71 17.94 -0.15
N GLN A 105 -0.93 16.87 -0.31
CA GLN A 105 0.06 16.38 0.66
C GLN A 105 -0.52 16.06 2.05
N GLN A 106 -1.82 15.77 2.13
CA GLN A 106 -2.54 15.35 3.32
C GLN A 106 -2.37 13.84 3.56
N TYR A 107 -1.12 13.40 3.71
CA TYR A 107 -0.75 12.00 3.72
C TYR A 107 -1.34 11.18 4.88
N ILE A 108 -1.48 11.76 6.07
CA ILE A 108 -2.08 11.06 7.21
C ILE A 108 -3.57 10.75 6.96
N GLU A 109 -4.30 11.70 6.38
CA GLU A 109 -5.71 11.49 6.03
C GLU A 109 -5.84 10.48 4.89
N ALA A 110 -4.94 10.52 3.90
CA ALA A 110 -4.88 9.50 2.86
C ALA A 110 -4.62 8.09 3.44
N LEU A 111 -3.69 7.94 4.39
CA LEU A 111 -3.41 6.67 5.06
C LEU A 111 -4.59 6.17 5.90
N LYS A 112 -5.33 7.05 6.58
CA LYS A 112 -6.58 6.71 7.29
C LYS A 112 -7.69 6.27 6.34
N VAL A 113 -7.76 6.83 5.14
CA VAL A 113 -8.72 6.36 4.14
C VAL A 113 -8.29 4.99 3.60
N LEU A 114 -7.00 4.80 3.31
CA LEU A 114 -6.44 3.52 2.89
C LEU A 114 -6.61 2.42 3.95
N SER A 115 -6.61 2.75 5.25
CA SER A 115 -6.82 1.77 6.33
C SER A 115 -8.18 1.09 6.30
N LYS A 116 -9.17 1.71 5.63
CA LYS A 116 -10.47 1.07 5.39
C LYS A 116 -10.37 -0.14 4.47
N LEU A 117 -9.29 -0.31 3.70
CA LEU A 117 -9.04 -1.52 2.91
C LEU A 117 -8.65 -2.74 3.76
N LYS A 118 -8.32 -2.56 5.05
CA LYS A 118 -7.91 -3.67 5.91
C LYS A 118 -8.93 -4.81 5.88
N THR A 119 -10.19 -4.54 6.21
CA THR A 119 -11.25 -5.56 6.23
C THR A 119 -11.45 -6.26 4.89
N PRO A 120 -11.65 -5.58 3.75
CA PRO A 120 -11.81 -6.27 2.47
C PRO A 120 -10.55 -7.02 2.01
N ILE A 121 -9.34 -6.60 2.43
CA ILE A 121 -8.10 -7.35 2.17
C ILE A 121 -8.07 -8.65 2.98
N ASP A 122 -8.43 -8.59 4.26
CA ASP A 122 -8.48 -9.77 5.12
C ASP A 122 -9.50 -10.78 4.60
N ASP A 123 -10.72 -10.32 4.26
CA ASP A 123 -11.79 -11.16 3.70
C ASP A 123 -11.35 -11.81 2.37
N PHE A 124 -10.68 -11.04 1.50
CA PHE A 124 -10.08 -11.59 0.27
C PHE A 124 -9.08 -12.69 0.58
N PHE A 125 -8.20 -12.47 1.54
CA PHE A 125 -7.17 -13.44 1.89
C PHE A 125 -7.68 -14.69 2.63
N GLU A 126 -8.84 -14.59 3.28
CA GLU A 126 -9.52 -15.70 3.93
C GLU A 126 -10.29 -16.57 2.92
N HIS A 127 -10.94 -15.94 1.95
CA HIS A 127 -11.87 -16.63 1.06
C HIS A 127 -11.33 -16.91 -0.35
N VAL A 128 -10.33 -16.16 -0.81
CA VAL A 128 -9.86 -16.24 -2.21
C VAL A 128 -8.53 -16.98 -2.31
N PHE A 129 -8.53 -18.07 -3.06
CA PHE A 129 -7.30 -18.82 -3.35
C PHE A 129 -6.51 -18.17 -4.49
N ILE A 130 -5.48 -17.40 -4.15
CA ILE A 130 -4.73 -16.58 -5.12
C ILE A 130 -3.95 -17.41 -6.13
N MET A 131 -3.39 -18.54 -5.70
CA MET A 131 -2.57 -19.42 -6.54
C MET A 131 -3.43 -20.40 -7.34
N ALA A 132 -4.44 -19.87 -8.04
CA ALA A 132 -5.36 -20.65 -8.87
C ALA A 132 -4.62 -21.38 -10.01
N GLU A 133 -5.17 -22.52 -10.43
CA GLU A 133 -4.67 -23.28 -11.59
C GLU A 133 -4.85 -22.51 -12.90
N ASP A 134 -5.90 -21.69 -12.99
CA ASP A 134 -6.09 -20.76 -14.09
C ASP A 134 -5.08 -19.60 -13.98
N GLU A 135 -4.10 -19.60 -14.88
CA GLU A 135 -3.06 -18.58 -14.97
C GLU A 135 -3.62 -17.16 -15.15
N GLN A 136 -4.69 -16.99 -15.93
CA GLN A 136 -5.29 -15.68 -16.18
C GLN A 136 -6.01 -15.14 -14.94
N LEU A 137 -6.69 -16.02 -14.20
CA LEU A 137 -7.31 -15.67 -12.91
C LEU A 137 -6.25 -15.32 -11.87
N LYS A 138 -5.21 -16.16 -11.73
CA LYS A 138 -4.07 -15.92 -10.85
C LYS A 138 -3.41 -14.56 -11.14
N HIS A 139 -3.16 -14.26 -12.42
CA HIS A 139 -2.60 -12.97 -12.82
C HIS A 139 -3.51 -11.80 -12.49
N SER A 140 -4.83 -11.93 -12.69
CA SER A 140 -5.78 -10.86 -12.36
C SER A 140 -5.82 -10.58 -10.86
N ARG A 141 -5.76 -11.63 -10.02
CA ARG A 141 -5.67 -11.52 -8.56
C ARG A 141 -4.38 -10.87 -8.10
N LEU A 142 -3.24 -11.30 -8.64
CA LEU A 142 -1.94 -10.69 -8.34
C LEU A 142 -1.89 -9.23 -8.81
N ALA A 143 -2.51 -8.91 -9.95
CA ALA A 143 -2.60 -7.55 -10.45
C ALA A 143 -3.50 -6.66 -9.58
N LEU A 144 -4.59 -7.20 -9.02
CA LEU A 144 -5.41 -6.51 -8.02
C LEU A 144 -4.59 -6.19 -6.76
N LEU A 145 -3.85 -7.16 -6.24
CA LEU A 145 -2.94 -6.94 -5.11
C LEU A 145 -1.86 -5.89 -5.45
N ASN A 146 -1.34 -5.89 -6.68
CA ASN A 146 -0.38 -4.89 -7.12
C ASN A 146 -1.00 -3.49 -7.19
N LYS A 147 -2.26 -3.35 -7.60
CA LYS A 147 -2.98 -2.07 -7.57
C LYS A 147 -3.15 -1.53 -6.15
N ILE A 148 -3.48 -2.41 -5.20
CA ILE A 148 -3.55 -2.03 -3.77
C ILE A 148 -2.18 -1.55 -3.30
N HIS A 149 -1.13 -2.34 -3.52
CA HIS A 149 0.23 -1.98 -3.13
C HIS A 149 0.67 -0.64 -3.75
N SER A 150 0.34 -0.42 -5.03
CA SER A 150 0.63 0.81 -5.78
C SER A 150 0.03 2.05 -5.13
N ASN A 151 -1.10 1.93 -4.43
CA ASN A 151 -1.70 3.06 -3.73
C ASN A 151 -0.96 3.42 -2.43
N PHE A 152 -0.43 2.44 -1.71
CA PHE A 152 0.39 2.70 -0.52
C PHE A 152 1.72 3.37 -0.89
N ILE A 153 2.42 2.86 -1.91
CA ILE A 153 3.72 3.41 -2.34
C ILE A 153 3.63 4.83 -2.94
N LYS A 154 2.43 5.33 -3.27
CA LYS A 154 2.24 6.78 -3.56
C LYS A 154 2.60 7.65 -2.37
N ILE A 155 2.57 7.10 -1.15
CA ILE A 155 2.86 7.78 0.12
C ILE A 155 4.16 7.25 0.74
N ALA A 156 4.21 5.94 1.01
CA ALA A 156 5.34 5.25 1.64
C ALA A 156 5.19 3.73 1.49
N ASP A 157 6.28 2.99 1.57
CA ASP A 157 6.22 1.53 1.66
C ASP A 157 5.90 1.10 3.10
N ILE A 158 4.61 0.95 3.40
CA ILE A 158 4.11 0.62 4.74
C ILE A 158 4.50 -0.81 5.16
N SER A 159 4.90 -1.69 4.23
CA SER A 159 5.37 -3.04 4.61
C SER A 159 6.67 -3.01 5.42
N ILE A 160 7.42 -1.91 5.37
CA ILE A 160 8.70 -1.75 6.05
C ILE A 160 8.53 -1.11 7.44
N CYS A 161 7.40 -0.41 7.64
CA CYS A 161 7.17 0.43 8.81
C CYS A 161 6.83 -0.35 10.08
#